data_AF-A0A4Z1P760-F1
#
_entry.id   AF-A0A4Z1P760-F1
#
_cell.length_a   1.000
_cell.length_b   1.000
_cell.length_c   1.000
_cell.angle_alpha   90.00
_cell.angle_beta   90.00
_cell.angle_gamma   90.00
#
_symmetry.space_group_name_H-M   'P 1'
#
loop_
_entity.id
_entity.type
_entity.pdbx_description
1 polymer ?
#
loop_
_entity_poly.entity_id
_entity_poly.type
_entity_poly.pdbx_seq_one_letter_code
_entity_poly.pdbx_strand_id
1 'polypeptide(L)'
;MVLSWQDAFDILSTQSTTQQTNMPLSLYDTSVPAFIHGLTSLSHILTIAEEYAAESFITEAEIMESRLAPDMHPFQFQIWTVCNTAKNALVRVTGMDELPVADDQTTFHTMQARIKATIGILEGVKRESFDGAEGKEVTMTVAKQAKKFTGLSYLTTFAIPNFYFHIMVAYSILRMTGVPIGKGDYLAGGQK
;
A
#
# COMPACT_ATOMS: atom_id res chain seq x y z
N MET A 1 14.66 2.90 -60.19
CA MET A 1 13.19 2.88 -60.00
C MET A 1 12.96 3.47 -58.61
N VAL A 2 12.44 4.69 -58.54
CA VAL A 2 12.27 5.44 -57.28
C VAL A 2 10.91 5.07 -56.73
N LEU A 3 10.87 4.48 -55.53
CA LEU A 3 9.62 4.18 -54.85
C LEU A 3 8.86 5.49 -54.59
N SER A 4 7.55 5.48 -54.85
CA SER A 4 6.71 6.65 -54.64
C SER A 4 6.56 6.94 -53.15
N TRP A 5 6.20 8.18 -52.81
CA TRP A 5 5.85 8.57 -51.44
C TRP A 5 4.71 7.71 -50.86
N GLN A 6 3.84 7.19 -51.72
CA GLN A 6 2.78 6.27 -51.33
C GLN A 6 3.34 4.90 -50.94
N ASP A 7 4.30 4.37 -51.70
CA ASP A 7 4.94 3.09 -51.39
C ASP A 7 5.71 3.15 -50.06
N ALA A 8 6.37 4.27 -49.77
CA ALA A 8 7.04 4.48 -48.48
C ALA A 8 6.05 4.56 -47.31
N PHE A 9 4.87 5.16 -47.53
CA PHE A 9 3.80 5.25 -46.53
C PHE A 9 3.13 3.89 -46.27
N ASP A 10 2.95 3.09 -47.32
CA ASP A 10 2.39 1.74 -47.21
C ASP A 10 3.37 0.77 -46.53
N ILE A 11 4.68 0.92 -46.77
CA ILE A 11 5.72 0.17 -46.05
C ILE A 11 5.79 0.58 -44.56
N LEU A 12 5.56 1.85 -44.22
CA LEU A 12 5.55 2.31 -42.83
C LEU A 12 4.26 1.95 -42.08
N SER A 13 3.13 1.81 -42.79
CA SER A 13 1.83 1.44 -42.20
C SER A 13 1.64 -0.07 -41.99
N THR A 14 2.56 -0.90 -42.49
CA THR A 14 2.61 -2.36 -42.22
C THR A 14 3.42 -2.73 -40.97
N GLN A 15 3.89 -1.74 -40.20
CA GLN A 15 4.46 -2.02 -38.89
C GLN A 15 3.37 -2.48 -37.92
N SER A 16 3.35 -3.79 -37.72
CA SER A 16 2.85 -4.53 -36.54
C SER A 16 1.99 -3.69 -35.60
N THR A 17 0.68 -3.78 -35.77
CA THR A 17 -0.25 -3.64 -34.65
C THR A 17 0.10 -4.76 -33.67
N THR A 18 1.09 -4.52 -32.81
CA THR A 18 1.04 -5.09 -31.47
C THR A 18 -0.30 -4.61 -30.94
N GLN A 19 -1.29 -5.51 -30.94
CA GLN A 19 -2.50 -5.30 -30.17
C GLN A 19 -2.00 -5.00 -28.77
N GLN A 20 -2.08 -3.74 -28.39
CA GLN A 20 -1.96 -3.34 -27.00
C GLN A 20 -3.12 -4.07 -26.34
N THR A 21 -2.81 -5.22 -25.73
CA THR A 21 -3.80 -6.04 -25.03
C THR A 21 -4.31 -5.15 -23.92
N ASN A 22 -5.50 -4.58 -24.14
CA ASN A 22 -6.19 -3.78 -23.15
C ASN A 22 -6.67 -4.77 -22.08
N MET A 23 -5.76 -5.19 -21.20
CA MET A 23 -6.09 -6.08 -20.11
C MET A 23 -7.10 -5.34 -19.23
N PRO A 24 -8.27 -5.94 -18.96
CA PRO A 24 -9.22 -5.32 -18.06
C PRO A 24 -8.54 -5.09 -16.70
N LEU A 25 -8.84 -3.95 -16.08
CA LEU A 25 -8.38 -3.60 -14.75
C LEU A 25 -8.74 -4.73 -13.78
N SER A 26 -7.72 -5.34 -13.18
CA SER A 26 -7.87 -6.45 -12.24
C SER A 26 -7.88 -5.96 -10.79
N LEU A 27 -8.32 -6.81 -9.86
CA LEU A 27 -8.17 -6.52 -8.43
C LEU A 27 -6.71 -6.27 -8.04
N TYR A 28 -5.76 -6.97 -8.67
CA TYR A 28 -4.33 -6.71 -8.50
C TYR A 28 -3.98 -5.26 -8.85
N ASP A 29 -4.36 -4.79 -10.03
CA ASP A 29 -4.03 -3.45 -10.52
C ASP A 29 -4.64 -2.35 -9.63
N THR A 30 -5.81 -2.61 -9.03
CA THR A 30 -6.47 -1.68 -8.09
C THR A 30 -5.88 -1.66 -6.69
N SER A 31 -5.01 -2.62 -6.34
CA SER A 31 -4.54 -2.78 -4.96
C SER A 31 -3.03 -2.89 -4.81
N VAL A 32 -2.39 -3.91 -5.39
CA VAL A 32 -1.00 -4.24 -5.08
C VAL A 32 -0.06 -3.07 -5.38
N PRO A 33 -0.08 -2.44 -6.58
CA PRO A 33 0.76 -1.28 -6.84
C PRO A 33 0.44 -0.09 -5.92
N ALA A 34 -0.83 0.13 -5.60
CA ALA A 34 -1.28 1.22 -4.74
C ALA A 34 -0.84 1.04 -3.28
N PHE A 35 -0.86 -0.19 -2.77
CA PHE A 35 -0.38 -0.54 -1.44
C PHE A 35 1.14 -0.45 -1.35
N ILE A 36 1.88 -0.92 -2.37
CA ILE A 36 3.34 -0.74 -2.44
C ILE A 36 3.69 0.75 -2.40
N HIS A 37 3.00 1.57 -3.20
CA HIS A 37 3.21 3.02 -3.21
C HIS A 37 2.94 3.64 -1.83
N GLY A 38 1.80 3.33 -1.22
CA GLY A 38 1.46 3.86 0.11
C GLY A 38 2.43 3.43 1.21
N LEU A 39 2.89 2.17 1.20
CA LEU A 39 3.90 1.68 2.14
C LEU A 39 5.27 2.34 1.91
N THR A 40 5.64 2.61 0.66
CA THR A 40 6.87 3.34 0.33
C THR A 40 6.81 4.78 0.83
N SER A 41 5.67 5.46 0.66
CA SER A 41 5.45 6.79 1.27
C SER A 41 5.52 6.73 2.79
N LEU A 42 4.92 5.70 3.41
CA LEU A 42 4.96 5.52 4.86
C LEU A 42 6.38 5.30 5.38
N SER A 43 7.19 4.50 4.68
CA SER A 43 8.60 4.29 4.98
C SER A 43 9.39 5.62 4.89
N HIS A 44 9.12 6.43 3.88
CA HIS A 44 9.75 7.74 3.69
C HIS A 44 9.46 8.71 4.85
N ILE A 45 8.20 8.88 5.24
CA ILE A 45 7.85 9.77 6.37
C ILE A 45 8.37 9.24 7.71
N LEU A 46 8.50 7.91 7.85
CA LEU A 46 9.08 7.30 9.04
C LEU A 46 10.59 7.58 9.15
N THR A 47 11.32 7.57 8.04
CA THR A 47 12.74 7.99 8.01
C THR A 47 12.89 9.45 8.46
N ILE A 48 12.04 10.36 7.95
CA ILE A 48 12.07 11.77 8.37
C ILE A 48 11.75 11.91 9.86
N ALA A 49 10.83 11.09 10.40
CA ALA A 49 10.52 11.09 11.82
C ALA A 49 11.69 10.61 12.69
N GLU A 50 12.42 9.59 12.23
CA GLU A 50 13.63 9.09 12.89
C GLU A 50 14.73 10.14 12.93
N GLU A 51 15.01 10.79 11.80
CA GLU A 51 15.95 11.91 11.70
C GLU A 51 15.54 13.08 12.62
N TYR A 52 14.26 13.45 12.61
CA TYR A 52 13.73 14.51 13.46
C TYR A 52 13.89 14.20 14.96
N ALA A 53 13.61 12.96 15.39
CA ALA A 53 13.74 12.55 16.79
C ALA A 53 15.20 12.55 17.27
N ALA A 54 16.16 12.32 16.38
CA ALA A 54 17.59 12.38 16.71
C ALA A 54 18.09 13.81 16.96
N GLU A 55 17.45 14.81 16.37
CA GLU A 55 17.86 16.22 16.43
C GLU A 55 16.98 17.08 17.35
N SER A 56 15.82 16.57 17.77
CA SER A 56 14.79 17.29 18.53
C SER A 56 14.70 16.85 19.99
N PHE A 57 13.88 17.55 20.78
CA PHE A 57 13.64 17.19 22.19
C PHE A 57 12.59 16.08 22.39
N ILE A 58 11.89 15.66 21.33
CA ILE A 58 10.93 14.56 21.39
C ILE A 58 11.62 13.23 21.08
N THR A 59 11.44 12.26 21.95
CA THR A 59 12.04 10.93 21.81
C THR A 59 11.25 10.04 20.84
N GLU A 60 11.91 9.01 20.32
CA GLU A 60 11.26 7.95 19.54
C GLU A 60 10.04 7.36 20.27
N ALA A 61 10.19 7.04 21.56
CA ALA A 61 9.12 6.47 22.36
C ALA A 61 7.91 7.41 22.48
N GLU A 62 8.14 8.71 22.65
CA GLU A 62 7.06 9.71 22.69
C GLU A 62 6.32 9.82 21.35
N ILE A 63 7.01 9.77 20.22
CA ILE A 63 6.36 9.73 18.89
C ILE A 63 5.57 8.44 18.72
N MET A 64 6.16 7.28 19.05
CA MET A 64 5.55 5.96 18.88
C MET A 64 4.24 5.79 19.67
N GLU A 65 4.15 6.41 20.84
CA GLU A 65 2.95 6.41 21.71
C GLU A 65 1.99 7.59 21.47
N SER A 66 2.33 8.54 20.59
CA SER A 66 1.48 9.70 20.29
C SER A 66 0.19 9.30 19.57
N ARG A 67 -0.91 10.01 19.87
CA ARG A 67 -2.27 9.78 19.34
C ARG A 67 -2.99 11.10 19.08
N LEU A 68 -3.87 11.12 18.08
CA LEU A 68 -4.66 12.33 17.71
C LEU A 68 -5.79 12.63 18.69
N ALA A 69 -6.34 11.61 19.33
CA ALA A 69 -7.39 11.73 20.33
C ALA A 69 -7.19 10.67 21.43
N PRO A 70 -7.72 10.89 22.66
CA PRO A 70 -7.52 9.98 23.79
C PRO A 70 -7.99 8.54 23.55
N ASP A 71 -9.03 8.36 22.73
CA ASP A 71 -9.63 7.07 22.36
C ASP A 71 -9.08 6.48 21.05
N MET A 72 -8.16 7.17 20.38
CA MET A 72 -7.50 6.67 19.18
C MET A 72 -6.23 5.88 19.51
N HIS A 73 -5.96 4.86 18.70
CA HIS A 73 -4.73 4.09 18.79
C HIS A 73 -3.48 4.94 18.44
N PRO A 74 -2.33 4.64 19.05
CA PRO A 74 -1.10 5.43 18.89
C PRO A 74 -0.43 5.20 17.52
N PHE A 75 0.59 6.02 17.20
CA PHE A 75 1.32 6.01 15.92
C PHE A 75 1.76 4.61 15.48
N GLN A 76 2.38 3.84 16.38
CA GLN A 76 2.86 2.50 16.10
C GLN A 76 1.75 1.53 15.63
N PHE A 77 0.55 1.65 16.20
CA PHE A 77 -0.60 0.84 15.79
C PHE A 77 -1.07 1.20 14.38
N GLN A 78 -0.95 2.47 13.99
CA GLN A 78 -1.33 2.92 12.65
C GLN A 78 -0.44 2.23 11.61
N ILE A 79 0.88 2.22 11.79
CA ILE A 79 1.82 1.52 10.89
C ILE A 79 1.54 0.03 10.84
N TRP A 80 1.36 -0.60 12.01
CA TRP A 80 1.01 -2.01 12.11
C TRP A 80 -0.25 -2.36 11.31
N THR A 81 -1.29 -1.53 11.43
CA THR A 81 -2.56 -1.73 10.72
C THR A 81 -2.42 -1.53 9.22
N VAL A 82 -1.65 -0.54 8.76
CA VAL A 82 -1.36 -0.34 7.31
C VAL A 82 -0.75 -1.61 6.72
N CYS A 83 0.29 -2.15 7.36
CA CYS A 83 0.97 -3.37 6.90
C CYS A 83 0.01 -4.57 6.88
N ASN A 84 -0.76 -4.75 7.95
CA ASN A 84 -1.72 -5.84 8.05
C ASN A 84 -2.86 -5.73 7.05
N THR A 85 -3.37 -4.54 6.79
CA THR A 85 -4.44 -4.36 5.81
C THR A 85 -3.97 -4.73 4.40
N ALA A 86 -2.76 -4.31 4.01
CA ALA A 86 -2.20 -4.70 2.71
C ALA A 86 -1.98 -6.21 2.60
N LYS A 87 -1.33 -6.82 3.60
CA LYS A 87 -1.07 -8.26 3.65
C LYS A 87 -2.35 -9.10 3.66
N ASN A 88 -3.28 -8.77 4.55
CA ASN A 88 -4.54 -9.51 4.70
C ASN A 88 -5.44 -9.35 3.48
N ALA A 89 -5.29 -8.27 2.71
CA ALA A 89 -6.00 -8.15 1.45
C ALA A 89 -5.58 -9.22 0.44
N LEU A 90 -4.28 -9.56 0.38
CA LEU A 90 -3.80 -10.66 -0.47
C LEU A 90 -4.42 -11.98 -0.02
N VAL A 91 -4.21 -12.35 1.26
CA VAL A 91 -4.68 -13.60 1.86
C VAL A 91 -6.19 -13.79 1.63
N ARG A 92 -6.98 -12.76 1.93
CA ARG A 92 -8.44 -12.85 1.86
C ARG A 92 -8.97 -12.89 0.43
N VAL A 93 -8.41 -12.08 -0.48
CA VAL A 93 -8.91 -11.99 -1.86
C VAL A 93 -8.47 -13.19 -2.69
N THR A 94 -7.21 -13.61 -2.56
CA THR A 94 -6.67 -14.72 -3.38
C THR A 94 -6.93 -16.09 -2.74
N GLY A 95 -7.16 -16.14 -1.43
CA GLY A 95 -7.29 -17.38 -0.66
C GLY A 95 -5.95 -18.08 -0.38
N MET A 96 -4.83 -17.38 -0.53
CA MET A 96 -3.51 -17.92 -0.18
C MET A 96 -3.35 -18.12 1.33
N ASP A 97 -2.35 -18.93 1.72
CA ASP A 97 -2.01 -19.15 3.12
C ASP A 97 -1.63 -17.83 3.83
N GLU A 98 -1.83 -17.81 5.15
CA GLU A 98 -1.44 -16.65 5.95
C GLU A 98 0.06 -16.39 5.84
N LEU A 99 0.41 -15.12 5.63
CA LEU A 99 1.79 -14.67 5.56
C LEU A 99 2.19 -14.14 6.94
N PRO A 100 2.97 -14.87 7.76
CA PRO A 100 3.33 -14.40 9.08
C PRO A 100 4.35 -13.26 8.98
N VAL A 101 4.11 -12.19 9.74
CA VAL A 101 5.08 -11.13 10.01
C VAL A 101 5.03 -10.94 11.53
N ALA A 102 6.18 -10.96 12.21
CA ALA A 102 6.26 -10.84 13.67
C ALA A 102 5.51 -9.59 14.16
N ASP A 103 4.88 -9.61 15.34
CA ASP A 103 4.03 -8.51 15.85
C ASP A 103 4.60 -7.88 17.15
N ASP A 104 5.91 -7.69 17.22
CA ASP A 104 6.65 -7.19 18.40
C ASP A 104 7.34 -5.83 18.16
N GLN A 105 6.90 -5.08 17.14
CA GLN A 105 7.55 -3.84 16.75
C GLN A 105 7.17 -2.68 17.67
N THR A 106 8.17 -2.05 18.29
CA THR A 106 8.00 -0.92 19.20
C THR A 106 8.96 0.24 18.91
N THR A 107 9.72 0.16 17.82
CA THR A 107 10.74 1.15 17.43
C THR A 107 10.62 1.51 15.95
N PHE A 108 11.14 2.65 15.53
CA PHE A 108 11.26 3.05 14.12
C PHE A 108 11.99 1.99 13.31
N HIS A 109 13.13 1.49 13.80
CA HIS A 109 13.87 0.42 13.13
C HIS A 109 13.02 -0.84 12.88
N THR A 110 12.29 -1.29 13.90
CA THR A 110 11.47 -2.50 13.79
C THR A 110 10.24 -2.26 12.91
N MET A 111 9.67 -1.06 12.93
CA MET A 111 8.60 -0.65 12.01
C MET A 111 9.06 -0.54 10.55
N GLN A 112 10.25 0.00 10.28
CA GLN A 112 10.85 0.01 8.94
C GLN A 112 11.04 -1.41 8.41
N ALA A 113 11.55 -2.32 9.26
CA ALA A 113 11.70 -3.72 8.90
C ALA A 113 10.34 -4.36 8.54
N ARG A 114 9.27 -4.07 9.28
CA ARG A 114 7.91 -4.54 8.99
C ARG A 114 7.39 -4.01 7.65
N ILE A 115 7.56 -2.70 7.39
CA ILE A 115 7.13 -2.08 6.13
C ILE A 115 7.85 -2.74 4.95
N LYS A 116 9.18 -2.89 5.06
CA LYS A 116 10.00 -3.54 4.03
C LYS A 116 9.59 -4.99 3.78
N ALA A 117 9.35 -5.77 4.84
CA ALA A 117 8.89 -7.15 4.71
C ALA A 117 7.51 -7.23 4.01
N THR A 118 6.61 -6.29 4.32
CA THR A 118 5.28 -6.21 3.70
C THR A 118 5.37 -5.83 2.23
N ILE A 119 6.25 -4.90 1.85
CA ILE A 119 6.52 -4.57 0.45
C ILE A 119 7.04 -5.80 -0.30
N GLY A 120 8.04 -6.52 0.26
CA GLY A 120 8.58 -7.72 -0.37
C GLY A 120 7.55 -8.83 -0.56
N ILE A 121 6.60 -8.97 0.38
CA ILE A 121 5.43 -9.85 0.23
C ILE A 121 4.59 -9.42 -0.98
N LEU A 122 4.25 -8.13 -1.08
CA LEU A 122 3.40 -7.60 -2.16
C LEU A 122 4.06 -7.76 -3.54
N GLU A 123 5.36 -7.47 -3.63
CA GLU A 123 6.16 -7.63 -4.85
C GLU A 123 6.27 -9.10 -5.31
N GLY A 124 6.19 -10.04 -4.37
CA GLY A 124 6.24 -11.48 -4.66
C GLY A 124 4.92 -12.06 -5.18
N VAL A 125 3.79 -11.34 -5.07
CA VAL A 125 2.49 -11.85 -5.50
C VAL A 125 2.31 -11.67 -7.01
N LYS A 126 1.92 -12.76 -7.65
CA LYS A 126 1.62 -12.79 -9.09
C LYS A 126 0.24 -12.21 -9.38
N ARG A 127 0.11 -11.40 -10.44
CA ARG A 127 -1.16 -10.79 -10.88
C ARG A 127 -2.28 -11.82 -11.04
N GLU A 128 -1.94 -12.98 -11.60
CA GLU A 128 -2.85 -14.10 -11.88
C GLU A 128 -3.45 -14.72 -10.60
N SER A 129 -2.86 -14.46 -9.43
CA SER A 129 -3.41 -14.92 -8.14
C SER A 129 -4.76 -14.28 -7.82
N PHE A 130 -5.10 -13.19 -8.51
CA PHE A 130 -6.36 -12.45 -8.35
C PHE A 130 -7.42 -12.84 -9.39
N ASP A 131 -7.11 -13.71 -10.34
CA ASP A 131 -8.03 -14.05 -11.43
C ASP A 131 -9.30 -14.72 -10.88
N GLY A 132 -10.45 -14.14 -11.21
CA GLY A 132 -11.77 -14.60 -10.76
C GLY A 132 -12.03 -14.42 -9.27
N ALA A 133 -11.23 -13.62 -8.56
CA ALA A 133 -11.42 -13.36 -7.14
C ALA A 133 -12.54 -12.34 -6.84
N GLU A 134 -13.03 -11.61 -7.85
CA GLU A 134 -14.02 -10.53 -7.73
C GLU A 134 -15.30 -10.99 -7.02
N GLY A 135 -15.75 -12.21 -7.34
CA GLY A 135 -16.98 -12.80 -6.81
C GLY A 135 -16.77 -13.78 -5.64
N LYS A 136 -15.53 -14.12 -5.27
CA LYS A 136 -15.27 -15.09 -4.18
C LYS A 136 -15.72 -14.49 -2.84
N GLU A 137 -16.36 -15.31 -2.00
CA GLU A 137 -16.78 -14.86 -0.67
C GLU A 137 -15.54 -14.63 0.22
N VAL A 138 -15.47 -13.46 0.83
CA VAL A 138 -14.50 -13.08 1.84
C VAL A 138 -15.24 -12.88 3.14
N THR A 139 -14.90 -13.66 4.17
CA THR A 139 -15.44 -13.49 5.52
C THR A 139 -14.39 -12.88 6.43
N MET A 140 -14.77 -11.82 7.14
CA MET A 140 -13.92 -11.16 8.13
C MET A 140 -14.71 -10.92 9.42
N THR A 141 -14.10 -11.23 10.56
CA THR A 141 -14.70 -10.95 11.86
C THR A 141 -14.29 -9.55 12.32
N VAL A 142 -15.28 -8.67 12.51
CA VAL A 142 -15.10 -7.32 13.05
C VAL A 142 -15.89 -7.21 14.33
N ALA A 143 -15.24 -6.84 15.45
CA ALA A 143 -15.91 -6.69 16.75
C ALA A 143 -16.80 -7.90 17.12
N LYS A 144 -16.29 -9.12 16.91
CA LYS A 144 -17.00 -10.41 17.14
C LYS A 144 -18.20 -10.68 16.21
N GLN A 145 -18.42 -9.85 15.19
CA GLN A 145 -19.46 -10.07 14.17
C GLN A 145 -18.81 -10.46 12.85
N ALA A 146 -19.29 -11.55 12.25
CA ALA A 146 -18.88 -11.95 10.91
C ALA A 146 -19.48 -10.99 9.89
N LYS A 147 -18.61 -10.35 9.09
CA LYS A 147 -19.00 -9.59 7.90
C LYS A 147 -18.62 -10.38 6.66
N LYS A 148 -19.56 -10.48 5.73
CA LYS A 148 -19.39 -11.14 4.45
C LYS A 148 -19.21 -10.09 3.35
N PHE A 149 -18.29 -10.37 2.45
CA PHE A 149 -17.99 -9.57 1.28
C PHE A 149 -17.78 -10.50 0.09
N THR A 150 -17.78 -9.93 -1.10
CA THR A 150 -17.06 -10.48 -2.25
C THR A 150 -15.62 -9.97 -2.25
N GLY A 151 -14.69 -10.58 -3.00
CA GLY A 151 -13.33 -10.06 -3.14
C GLY A 151 -13.29 -8.60 -3.60
N LEU A 152 -14.12 -8.23 -4.58
CA LEU A 152 -14.22 -6.85 -5.06
C LEU A 152 -14.73 -5.88 -3.99
N SER A 153 -15.84 -6.23 -3.31
CA SER A 153 -16.44 -5.34 -2.30
C SER A 153 -15.57 -5.24 -1.05
N TYR A 154 -14.93 -6.32 -0.63
CA TYR A 154 -13.95 -6.30 0.46
C TYR A 154 -12.82 -5.32 0.15
N LEU A 155 -12.23 -5.42 -1.05
CA LEU A 155 -11.09 -4.59 -1.42
C LEU A 155 -11.46 -3.11 -1.50
N THR A 156 -12.55 -2.80 -2.20
CA THR A 156 -12.95 -1.42 -2.53
C THR A 156 -13.66 -0.69 -1.39
N THR A 157 -14.39 -1.40 -0.52
CA THR A 157 -15.20 -0.78 0.54
C THR A 157 -14.61 -0.93 1.93
N PHE A 158 -13.64 -1.84 2.12
CA PHE A 158 -12.99 -2.07 3.40
C PHE A 158 -11.47 -1.88 3.33
N ALA A 159 -10.75 -2.70 2.55
CA ALA A 159 -9.29 -2.73 2.61
C ALA A 159 -8.63 -1.42 2.14
N ILE A 160 -9.00 -0.92 0.95
CA ILE A 160 -8.43 0.33 0.42
C ILE A 160 -8.77 1.53 1.32
N PRO A 161 -10.04 1.78 1.72
CA PRO A 161 -10.35 2.87 2.64
C PRO A 161 -9.63 2.77 3.98
N ASN A 162 -9.56 1.57 4.56
CA ASN A 162 -8.89 1.36 5.83
C ASN A 162 -7.37 1.60 5.73
N PHE A 163 -6.72 1.11 4.68
CA PHE A 163 -5.30 1.30 4.42
C PHE A 163 -4.92 2.78 4.40
N TYR A 164 -5.61 3.58 3.57
CA TYR A 164 -5.31 5.01 3.46
C TYR A 164 -5.71 5.82 4.69
N PHE A 165 -6.77 5.40 5.40
CA PHE A 165 -7.11 6.00 6.70
C PHE A 165 -5.93 5.91 7.67
N HIS A 166 -5.35 4.72 7.84
CA HIS A 166 -4.25 4.54 8.79
C HIS A 166 -2.96 5.25 8.35
N ILE A 167 -2.64 5.35 7.05
CA ILE A 167 -1.51 6.16 6.58
C ILE A 167 -1.75 7.64 6.91
N MET A 168 -2.94 8.17 6.63
CA MET A 168 -3.25 9.57 6.90
C MET A 168 -3.23 9.90 8.39
N VAL A 169 -3.68 8.98 9.26
CA VAL A 169 -3.57 9.14 10.71
C VAL A 169 -2.10 9.12 11.14
N ALA A 170 -1.28 8.20 10.63
CA ALA A 170 0.16 8.16 10.90
C ALA A 170 0.86 9.48 10.51
N TYR A 171 0.61 9.96 9.28
CA TYR A 171 1.07 11.27 8.81
C TYR A 171 0.64 12.40 9.74
N SER A 172 -0.63 12.41 10.14
CA SER A 172 -1.19 13.48 10.97
C SER A 172 -0.57 13.50 12.37
N ILE A 173 -0.30 12.33 12.96
CA ILE A 173 0.38 12.23 14.25
C ILE A 173 1.79 12.82 14.15
N LEU A 174 2.58 12.42 13.15
CA LEU A 174 3.92 12.98 12.94
C LEU A 174 3.89 14.49 12.74
N ARG A 175 2.95 14.99 11.94
CA ARG A 175 2.80 16.42 11.70
C ARG A 175 2.42 17.18 12.97
N MET A 176 1.56 16.59 13.82
CA MET A 176 1.16 17.14 15.11
C MET A 176 2.32 17.17 16.11
N THR A 177 3.21 16.16 16.09
CA THR A 177 4.39 16.09 16.96
C THR A 177 5.57 16.95 16.49
N GLY A 178 5.39 17.73 15.41
CA GLY A 178 6.38 18.70 14.94
C GLY A 178 7.28 18.21 13.80
N VAL A 179 7.11 16.97 13.32
CA VAL A 179 7.92 16.43 12.22
C VAL A 179 7.66 17.23 10.94
N PRO A 180 8.71 17.67 10.21
CA PRO A 180 8.59 18.62 9.12
C PRO A 180 8.10 18.02 7.78
N ILE A 181 7.14 17.10 7.80
CA ILE A 181 6.58 16.44 6.60
C ILE A 181 5.42 17.20 5.94
N GLY A 182 5.31 17.14 4.61
CA GLY A 182 4.25 17.75 3.82
C GLY A 182 3.52 16.78 2.89
N LYS A 183 2.59 17.32 2.09
CA LYS A 183 1.87 16.55 1.06
C LYS A 183 2.81 15.88 0.06
N GLY A 184 3.96 16.50 -0.24
CA GLY A 184 4.99 15.91 -1.09
C GLY A 184 5.50 14.59 -0.52
N ASP A 185 5.82 14.55 0.78
CA ASP A 185 6.29 13.35 1.47
C ASP A 185 5.23 12.25 1.51
N TYR A 186 3.96 12.61 1.73
CA TYR A 186 2.84 11.66 1.67
C TYR A 186 2.69 10.99 0.29
N LEU A 187 3.01 11.71 -0.80
CA LEU A 187 2.92 11.21 -2.18
C LEU A 187 4.25 10.67 -2.72
N ALA A 188 5.34 10.70 -1.94
CA ALA A 188 6.69 10.42 -2.40
C ALA A 188 6.95 8.95 -2.76
N GLY A 189 6.05 8.02 -2.43
CA GLY A 189 6.20 6.56 -2.54
C GLY A 189 6.38 5.97 -3.94
N GLY A 190 6.76 6.77 -4.93
CA GLY A 190 7.11 6.36 -6.29
C GLY A 190 8.00 7.36 -7.03
N GLN A 191 8.58 8.35 -6.33
CA GLN A 191 9.48 9.32 -6.93
C GLN A 191 10.90 9.10 -6.42
N LYS A 192 11.66 8.28 -7.14
CA LYS A 192 13.11 8.40 -7.29
C LYS A 192 13.42 8.39 -8.77
#